data_AF-A0A6L8I124-F1
#
_entry.id   AF-A0A6L8I124-F1
#
_cell.length_a   1.000
_cell.length_b   1.000
_cell.length_c   1.000
_cell.angle_alpha   90.00
_cell.angle_beta   90.00
_cell.angle_gamma   90.00
#
_symmetry.space_group_name_H-M   'P 1'
#
loop_
_entity.id
_entity.type
_entity.pdbx_description
1 polymer ?
#
loop_
_entity_poly.entity_id
_entity_poly.type
_entity_poly.pdbx_seq_one_letter_code
_entity_poly.pdbx_strand_id
1 'polypeptide(L)'
;MAVEQEALDAVALSRDEYDLLVARLGREPNDVELGMFGSLWSEHCGYKNSRPLLRRFPSGGDRVLTRVGEENAGAIDIGDGWAVVMKVESHNHP
;
A
#
# COMPACT_ATOMS: atom_id res chain seq x y z
N MET A 1 -22.47 -8.05 -15.68
CA MET A 1 -23.26 -6.83 -16.01
C MET A 1 -22.30 -5.67 -15.80
N ALA A 2 -22.38 -4.59 -16.58
CA ALA A 2 -21.48 -3.46 -16.35
C ALA A 2 -21.64 -2.98 -14.90
N VAL A 3 -20.52 -2.82 -14.18
CA VAL A 3 -20.55 -2.26 -12.82
C VAL A 3 -21.03 -0.81 -12.89
N GLU A 4 -21.96 -0.45 -12.01
CA GLU A 4 -22.48 0.92 -11.94
C GLU A 4 -21.45 1.86 -11.32
N GLN A 5 -21.42 3.12 -11.78
CA GLN A 5 -20.46 4.10 -11.29
C GLN A 5 -20.59 4.34 -9.77
N GLU A 6 -21.82 4.35 -9.26
CA GLU A 6 -22.12 4.52 -7.83
C GLU A 6 -21.48 3.44 -6.95
N ALA A 7 -21.42 2.19 -7.44
CA ALA A 7 -20.78 1.10 -6.72
C ALA A 7 -19.25 1.28 -6.64
N LEU A 8 -18.63 1.83 -7.68
CA LEU A 8 -17.20 2.14 -7.68
C LEU A 8 -16.87 3.33 -6.77
N ASP A 9 -17.69 4.37 -6.81
CA ASP A 9 -17.52 5.57 -5.98
C ASP A 9 -17.63 5.22 -4.49
N ALA A 10 -18.54 4.31 -4.12
CA ALA A 10 -18.72 3.84 -2.74
C ALA A 10 -17.48 3.15 -2.15
N VAL A 11 -16.62 2.57 -3.00
CA VAL A 11 -15.37 1.90 -2.59
C VAL A 11 -14.12 2.67 -3.04
N ALA A 12 -14.30 3.90 -3.54
CA ALA A 12 -13.24 4.77 -4.04
C ALA A 12 -12.33 4.12 -5.11
N LEU A 13 -12.90 3.32 -6.01
CA LEU A 13 -12.21 2.78 -7.19
C LEU A 13 -12.52 3.62 -8.42
N SER A 14 -11.49 3.93 -9.20
CA SER A 14 -11.69 4.47 -10.54
C SER A 14 -12.14 3.39 -11.53
N ARG A 15 -12.72 3.79 -12.66
CA ARG A 15 -13.06 2.86 -13.76
C ARG A 15 -11.82 2.12 -14.26
N ASP A 16 -10.69 2.81 -14.42
CA ASP A 16 -9.44 2.20 -14.88
C ASP A 16 -8.92 1.14 -13.90
N GLU A 17 -9.06 1.36 -12.58
CA GLU A 17 -8.71 0.38 -11.56
C GLU A 17 -9.66 -0.82 -11.58
N TYR A 18 -10.95 -0.61 -11.79
CA TYR A 18 -11.90 -1.70 -11.98
C TYR A 18 -11.58 -2.53 -13.22
N ASP A 19 -11.31 -1.90 -14.36
CA ASP A 19 -10.98 -2.60 -15.60
C ASP A 19 -9.67 -3.41 -15.45
N LEU A 20 -8.68 -2.84 -14.76
CA LEU A 20 -7.46 -3.56 -14.39
C LEU A 20 -7.76 -4.76 -13.49
N LEU A 21 -8.63 -4.60 -12.49
CA LEU A 21 -9.04 -5.69 -11.59
C LEU A 21 -9.70 -6.83 -12.36
N VAL A 22 -10.66 -6.52 -13.23
CA VAL A 22 -11.32 -7.52 -14.10
C VAL A 22 -10.29 -8.23 -14.97
N ALA A 23 -9.37 -7.50 -15.59
CA ALA A 23 -8.30 -8.08 -16.39
C ALA A 23 -7.37 -9.00 -15.58
N ARG A 24 -7.09 -8.68 -14.31
CA ARG A 24 -6.25 -9.50 -13.42
C ARG A 24 -6.96 -10.74 -12.89
N LEU A 25 -8.27 -10.65 -12.66
CA LEU A 25 -9.08 -11.79 -12.19
C LEU A 25 -9.54 -12.70 -13.33
N GLY A 26 -9.63 -12.19 -14.56
CA GLY A 26 -10.22 -12.89 -15.70
C GLY A 26 -11.75 -13.01 -15.62
N ARG A 27 -12.39 -12.29 -14.68
CA ARG A 27 -13.84 -12.25 -14.45
C ARG A 27 -14.23 -10.98 -13.70
N GLU A 28 -15.53 -10.69 -13.64
CA GLU A 28 -16.06 -9.66 -12.74
C GLU A 28 -15.81 -10.05 -11.26
N PRO A 29 -15.36 -9.11 -10.40
CA PRO A 29 -15.26 -9.34 -8.96
C PRO A 29 -16.64 -9.40 -8.31
N ASN A 30 -16.78 -10.12 -7.19
CA ASN A 30 -17.96 -9.99 -6.34
C ASN A 30 -17.84 -8.77 -5.40
N ASP A 31 -18.91 -8.45 -4.67
CA ASP A 31 -18.96 -7.26 -3.80
C ASP A 31 -17.85 -7.24 -2.72
N VAL A 32 -17.50 -8.40 -2.17
CA VAL A 32 -16.44 -8.53 -1.16
C VAL A 32 -15.08 -8.23 -1.80
N GLU A 33 -14.81 -8.82 -2.96
CA GLU A 33 -13.57 -8.56 -3.71
C GLU A 33 -13.48 -7.09 -4.10
N LEU A 34 -14.57 -6.50 -4.59
CA LEU A 34 -14.63 -5.09 -4.97
C LEU A 34 -14.29 -4.16 -3.78
N GLY A 35 -14.90 -4.40 -2.62
CA GLY A 35 -14.59 -3.64 -1.40
C GLY A 35 -13.17 -3.85 -0.88
N MET A 36 -12.65 -5.09 -0.95
CA MET A 36 -11.26 -5.39 -0.60
C MET A 36 -10.28 -4.61 -1.49
N PHE A 37 -10.50 -4.62 -2.81
CA PHE A 37 -9.62 -3.92 -3.75
C PHE A 37 -9.74 -2.39 -3.61
N GLY A 38 -10.93 -1.84 -3.34
CA GLY A 38 -11.07 -0.42 -3.02
C GLY A 38 -10.24 0.02 -1.82
N SER A 39 -10.19 -0.80 -0.77
CA SER A 39 -9.36 -0.54 0.40
C SER A 39 -7.86 -0.70 0.10
N LEU A 40 -7.47 -1.82 -0.51
CA LEU A 40 -6.07 -2.19 -0.75
C LEU A 40 -5.38 -1.32 -1.81
N TRP A 41 -6.13 -0.80 -2.79
CA TRP A 41 -5.60 0.07 -3.84
C TRP A 41 -5.83 1.56 -3.57
N SER A 42 -6.36 1.93 -2.39
CA SER A 42 -6.40 3.33 -1.93
C SER A 42 -4.99 3.95 -1.87
N GLU A 43 -4.88 5.28 -1.87
CA GLU A 43 -3.56 5.93 -1.67
C GLU A 43 -2.98 5.59 -0.29
N HIS A 44 -3.82 5.49 0.74
CA HIS A 44 -3.41 5.17 2.11
C HIS A 44 -2.69 3.81 2.19
N CYS A 45 -3.20 2.79 1.51
CA CYS A 45 -2.61 1.45 1.52
C CYS A 45 -1.57 1.25 0.41
N GLY A 46 -1.85 1.74 -0.80
CA GLY A 46 -1.06 1.47 -1.99
C GLY A 46 0.10 2.42 -2.24
N TYR A 47 0.10 3.60 -1.59
CA TYR A 47 1.09 4.66 -1.79
C TYR A 47 1.29 4.99 -3.29
N LYS A 48 0.21 5.04 -4.07
CA LYS A 48 0.26 5.06 -5.56
C LYS A 48 1.07 6.26 -6.07
N ASN A 49 0.88 7.42 -5.46
CA ASN A 49 1.53 8.66 -5.86
C ASN A 49 2.88 8.86 -5.17
N SER A 50 2.98 8.46 -3.91
CA SER A 50 4.15 8.71 -3.07
C SER A 50 5.28 7.69 -3.29
N ARG A 51 4.96 6.41 -3.54
CA ARG A 51 5.96 5.33 -3.68
C ARG A 51 7.04 5.62 -4.73
N PRO A 52 6.74 6.15 -5.95
CA PRO A 52 7.77 6.47 -6.94
C PRO A 52 8.76 7.55 -6.47
N LEU A 53 8.30 8.50 -5.64
CA LEU A 53 9.13 9.57 -5.09
C LEU A 53 9.98 9.06 -3.93
N LEU A 54 9.37 8.31 -2.99
CA LEU A 54 10.04 7.78 -1.81
C LEU A 54 11.18 6.81 -2.14
N ARG A 55 11.08 6.09 -3.27
CA ARG A 55 12.16 5.22 -3.78
C ARG A 55 13.47 5.94 -4.10
N ARG A 56 13.46 7.27 -4.18
CA ARG A 56 14.67 8.08 -4.42
C ARG A 56 15.52 8.28 -3.17
N PHE A 57 14.98 7.99 -1.98
CA PHE A 57 15.75 8.12 -0.75
C PHE A 57 16.80 7.00 -0.60
N PRO A 58 17.96 7.31 -0.01
CA PRO A 58 18.90 6.28 0.40
C PRO A 58 18.23 5.36 1.43
N SER A 59 18.26 4.05 1.18
CA SER A 59 17.47 3.05 1.91
C SER A 59 18.30 1.93 2.51
N GLY A 60 19.63 2.03 2.45
CA GLY A 60 20.54 1.04 3.00
C GLY A 60 21.79 1.67 3.59
N GLY A 61 22.52 0.86 4.35
CA GLY A 61 23.78 1.22 5.01
C GLY A 61 24.22 0.07 5.90
N ASP A 62 25.49 0.08 6.33
CA ASP A 62 26.11 -1.06 7.03
C ASP A 62 25.43 -1.45 8.34
N ARG A 63 24.71 -0.49 8.97
CA ARG A 63 23.97 -0.69 10.22
C ARG A 63 22.48 -0.88 10.03
N VAL A 64 21.98 -0.86 8.79
CA VAL A 64 20.55 -1.02 8.51
C VAL A 64 20.22 -2.51 8.47
N LEU A 65 19.37 -2.97 9.37
CA LEU A 65 19.03 -4.39 9.51
C LEU A 65 17.80 -4.82 8.70
N THR A 66 16.99 -3.87 8.24
CA THR A 66 15.72 -4.10 7.53
C THR A 66 15.73 -3.48 6.15
N ARG A 67 15.13 -4.14 5.15
CA ARG A 67 14.89 -3.50 3.85
C ARG A 67 13.57 -2.73 3.86
N VAL A 68 13.52 -1.63 3.11
CA VAL A 68 12.31 -0.80 2.98
C VAL A 68 11.15 -1.64 2.44
N GLY A 69 10.06 -1.72 3.21
CA GLY A 69 8.84 -2.45 2.84
C GLY A 69 8.88 -3.96 3.09
N GLU A 70 9.98 -4.51 3.63
CA GLU A 70 10.04 -5.90 4.08
C GLU A 70 9.34 -6.07 5.44
N GLU A 71 9.42 -5.04 6.29
CA GLU A 71 8.94 -5.06 7.67
C GLU A 71 8.06 -3.85 8.01
N ASN A 72 7.32 -3.96 9.12
CA ASN A 72 6.44 -2.89 9.61
C ASN A 72 7.19 -1.68 10.18
N ALA A 73 8.46 -1.84 10.56
CA ALA A 73 9.30 -0.81 11.17
C ALA A 73 10.75 -0.95 10.68
N GLY A 74 11.51 0.15 10.76
CA GLY A 74 12.95 0.12 10.46
C GLY A 74 13.75 -0.29 11.68
N ALA A 75 14.83 -1.05 11.49
CA ALA A 75 15.77 -1.42 12.54
C ALA A 75 17.21 -1.04 12.20
N ILE A 76 17.92 -0.50 13.20
CA ILE A 76 19.32 -0.08 13.10
C ILE A 76 20.15 -0.78 14.18
N ASP A 77 21.27 -1.38 13.78
CA ASP A 77 22.29 -1.91 14.68
C ASP A 77 23.02 -0.77 15.42
N ILE A 78 23.10 -0.88 16.74
CA ILE A 78 23.80 0.07 17.61
C ILE A 78 25.04 -0.53 18.29
N GLY A 79 25.40 -1.77 17.96
CA GLY A 79 26.54 -2.49 18.53
C GLY A 79 26.17 -3.39 19.71
N ASP A 80 27.15 -4.20 20.14
CA ASP A 80 27.03 -5.09 21.32
C ASP A 80 25.85 -6.08 21.28
N GLY A 81 25.38 -6.42 20.07
CA GLY A 81 24.23 -7.29 19.86
C GLY A 81 22.87 -6.61 20.07
N TRP A 82 22.83 -5.27 20.12
CA TRP A 82 21.60 -4.49 20.30
C TRP A 82 21.16 -3.76 19.02
N ALA A 83 19.86 -3.56 18.90
CA ALA A 83 19.26 -2.79 17.81
C ALA A 83 18.18 -1.83 18.34
N VAL A 84 17.97 -0.73 17.61
CA VAL A 84 16.84 0.19 17.81
C VAL A 84 15.83 -0.03 16.69
N VAL A 85 14.56 -0.22 17.06
CA VAL A 85 13.44 -0.38 16.14
C VAL A 85 12.52 0.82 16.26
N MET A 86 12.19 1.46 15.14
CA MET A 86 11.35 2.66 15.13
C MET A 86 10.45 2.73 13.90
N LYS A 87 9.25 3.29 14.12
CA LYS A 87 8.30 3.69 13.08
C LYS A 87 7.59 4.97 13.53
N VAL A 88 7.19 5.79 12.57
CA VAL A 88 6.29 6.92 12.79
C VAL A 88 5.07 6.75 11.91
N GLU A 89 3.89 6.95 12.47
CA GLU A 89 2.60 6.91 11.77
C GLU A 89 1.85 8.22 12.01
N SER A 90 0.80 8.44 11.22
CA SER A 90 -0.11 9.57 11.40
C SER A 90 -1.54 9.05 11.43
N HIS A 91 -2.41 9.78 12.13
CA HIS A 91 -3.84 9.48 12.22
C HIS A 91 -4.63 10.78 12.04
N ASN A 92 -4.38 11.44 10.90
CA ASN A 92 -4.84 12.81 10.66
C ASN A 92 -6.33 12.87 10.33
N HIS A 93 -6.81 11.95 9.49
CA HIS A 93 -8.24 11.74 9.24
C HIS A 93 -8.58 10.32 9.73
N PRO A 94 -9.33 10.17 10.83
CA PRO A 94 -9.78 8.87 11.33
C PRO A 94 -10.93 8.30 10.49
#